data_AF-A0A6B2CHJ2-F1
#
_entry.id   AF-A0A6B2CHJ2-F1
#
_cell.length_a   1.000
_cell.length_b   1.000
_cell.length_c   1.000
_cell.angle_alpha   90.00
_cell.angle_beta   90.00
_cell.angle_gamma   90.00
#
_symmetry.space_group_name_H-M   'P 1'
#
loop_
_entity.id
_entity.type
_entity.pdbx_description
1 polymer ?
#
loop_
_entity_poly.entity_id
_entity_poly.type
_entity_poly.pdbx_seq_one_letter_code
_entity_poly.pdbx_strand_id
1 'polypeptide(L)' 'MPSAVRVFSEVIGEAVELPDKPKRIVSLSPSITETLFEMGLGDRVTGVTVYCHRPSLRRW' A
#
# COMPACT_ATOMS: atom_id res chain seq x y z
N MET A 1 22.44 5.96 -4.34
CA MET A 1 21.41 6.80 -5.01
C MET A 1 20.12 6.01 -5.04
N PRO A 2 18.94 6.58 -4.75
CA PRO A 2 17.71 5.80 -4.87
C PRO A 2 17.52 5.45 -6.35
N SER A 3 17.59 4.15 -6.65
CA SER A 3 17.24 3.65 -7.98
C SER A 3 15.72 3.83 -8.16
N ALA A 4 15.29 4.24 -9.35
CA ALA A 4 13.89 4.31 -9.72
C ALA A 4 13.53 3.08 -10.55
N VAL A 5 12.39 2.47 -10.25
CA VAL A 5 11.84 1.35 -11.00
C VAL A 5 10.61 1.85 -11.73
N ARG A 6 10.50 1.50 -13.01
CA ARG A 6 9.33 1.81 -13.83
C ARG A 6 8.37 0.63 -13.78
N VAL A 7 7.15 0.88 -13.30
CA VAL A 7 6.10 -0.14 -13.14
C VAL A 7 4.89 0.27 -13.97
N PHE A 8 4.32 -0.63 -14.76
CA PHE A 8 3.06 -0.36 -15.45
C PHE A 8 1.89 -0.49 -14.48
N SER A 9 1.06 0.55 -14.40
CA SER A 9 -0.15 0.53 -13.58
C SER A 9 -1.36 0.25 -14.46
N GLU A 10 -1.96 -0.93 -14.30
CA GLU A 10 -3.17 -1.30 -15.05
C GLU A 10 -4.36 -0.39 -14.74
N VAL A 11 -4.42 0.12 -13.50
CA VAL A 11 -5.50 1.01 -13.06
C VAL A 11 -5.40 2.40 -13.70
N ILE A 12 -4.19 2.88 -13.95
CA ILE A 12 -3.94 4.21 -14.55
C ILE A 12 -3.80 4.10 -16.08
N GLY A 13 -3.43 2.93 -16.60
CA GLY A 13 -3.18 2.69 -18.02
C GLY A 13 -1.81 3.19 -18.51
N GLU A 14 -0.92 3.59 -17.60
CA GLU A 14 0.40 4.16 -17.92
C GLU A 14 1.50 3.63 -16.98
N ALA A 15 2.75 3.83 -17.37
CA ALA A 15 3.90 3.50 -16.55
C ALA A 15 4.20 4.60 -15.52
N VAL A 16 4.41 4.20 -14.27
CA VAL A 16 4.77 5.08 -13.16
C VAL A 16 6.20 4.81 -12.70
N GLU A 17 6.91 5.87 -12.32
CA GLU A 17 8.23 5.75 -11.70
C GLU A 17 8.07 5.69 -10.18
N LEU A 18 8.61 4.63 -9.58
CA LEU A 18 8.57 4.40 -8.14
C LEU A 18 10.00 4.27 -7.60
N PRO A 19 10.25 4.67 -6.35
CA PRO A 19 11.50 4.32 -5.70
C PRO A 19 11.62 2.80 -5.58
N ASP A 20 12.83 2.26 -5.77
CA ASP A 20 13.14 0.83 -5.66
C ASP A 20 12.72 0.21 -4.31
N LYS A 21 12.58 1.03 -3.25
CA LYS A 21 12.11 0.61 -1.93
C LYS A 21 11.03 1.54 -1.40
N PRO A 22 9.75 1.34 -1.75
CA PRO A 22 8.64 2.13 -1.20
C PRO A 22 8.52 1.89 0.31
N LYS A 23 8.36 2.99 1.06
CA LYS A 23 8.35 2.97 2.55
C LYS A 23 6.97 3.15 3.17
N ARG A 24 6.02 3.71 2.41
CA ARG A 24 4.69 4.08 2.88
C ARG A 24 3.66 3.59 1.86
N ILE A 25 2.59 2.98 2.37
CA ILE A 25 1.52 2.38 1.59
C ILE A 25 0.21 3.03 2.02
N VAL A 26 -0.55 3.52 1.04
CA VAL A 26 -1.97 3.86 1.22
C VAL A 26 -2.77 2.78 0.52
N SER A 27 -3.65 2.10 1.26
CA SER A 27 -4.48 1.03 0.71
C SER A 27 -5.93 1.48 0.59
N LEU A 28 -6.51 1.32 -0.60
CA LEU A 28 -7.88 1.75 -0.89
C LEU A 28 -8.89 0.59 -0.96
N SER A 29 -8.41 -0.65 -0.82
CA SER A 29 -9.24 -1.86 -0.88
C SER A 29 -9.16 -2.62 0.45
N PRO A 30 -10.30 -3.05 1.02
CA PRO A 30 -10.32 -3.85 2.24
C PRO A 30 -9.50 -5.14 2.11
N SER A 31 -9.66 -5.88 1.01
CA SER A 31 -8.94 -7.15 0.81
C SER A 31 -7.44 -6.96 0.68
N ILE A 32 -6.99 -5.95 -0.08
CA ILE A 32 -5.56 -5.63 -0.20
C ILE A 32 -4.98 -5.21 1.14
N THR A 33 -5.74 -4.42 1.92
CA THR A 33 -5.32 -4.02 3.26
C THR A 33 -5.09 -5.23 4.15
N GLU A 34 -6.03 -6.18 4.19
CA GLU A 34 -5.90 -7.42 4.96
C GLU A 34 -4.66 -8.22 4.56
N THR A 35 -4.46 -8.44 3.26
CA THR A 35 -3.28 -9.14 2.73
C THR A 35 -1.97 -8.47 3.14
N LEU A 36 -1.88 -7.13 3.11
CA LEU A 36 -0.68 -6.41 3.56
C LEU A 36 -0.36 -6.68 5.03
N PHE A 37 -1.37 -6.77 5.88
CA PHE A 37 -1.16 -7.09 7.30
C PHE A 37 -0.77 -8.54 7.53
N GLU A 38 -1.37 -9.49 6.81
CA GLU A 38 -1.01 -10.91 6.87
C GLU A 38 0.45 -11.13 6.43
N MET A 39 0.93 -10.35 5.46
CA MET A 39 2.33 -10.35 5.02
C MET A 39 3.29 -9.64 6.00
N GLY A 40 2.82 -9.15 7.15
CA GLY A 40 3.64 -8.42 8.11
C GLY A 40 4.07 -7.01 7.64
N LEU A 41 3.43 -6.47 6.60
CA LEU A 41 3.71 -5.12 6.09
C LEU A 41 2.84 -4.03 6.74
N GLY A 42 2.11 -4.38 7.79
CA GLY A 42 1.20 -3.48 8.50
C GLY A 42 1.84 -2.15 8.93
N ASP A 43 3.09 -2.19 9.41
CA ASP A 43 3.83 -1.00 9.86
C ASP A 43 4.13 0.00 8.73
N ARG A 44 4.02 -0.42 7.46
CA ARG A 44 4.19 0.44 6.29
C ARG A 44 2.88 1.04 5.79
N VAL A 45 1.73 0.58 6.28
CA VAL A 45 0.41 1.11 5.91
C VAL A 45 0.17 2.39 6.69
N THR A 46 0.26 3.53 6.01
CA THR A 46 0.10 4.86 6.63
C THR A 46 -1.28 5.47 6.42
N GLY A 47 -2.15 4.81 5.66
CA GLY A 47 -3.50 5.27 5.42
C GLY A 47 -4.37 4.19 4.78
N VAL A 48 -5.64 4.16 5.17
CA VAL A 48 -6.67 3.29 4.61
C VAL A 48 -7.96 4.07 4.43
N THR A 49 -8.90 3.55 3.64
CA THR A 49 -10.24 4.14 3.54
C THR A 49 -11.11 3.75 4.73
N VAL A 50 -12.20 4.49 4.97
CA VAL A 50 -13.19 4.17 6.02
C VAL A 50 -13.80 2.77 5.89
N TYR A 51 -13.77 2.18 4.69
CA TYR A 51 -14.30 0.85 4.42
C TYR A 51 -13.32 -0.27 4.76
N CYS A 52 -12.05 0.05 5.02
CA CYS A 52 -11.02 -0.92 5.41
C CYS A 52 -11.09 -1.17 6.93
N HIS A 53 -12.17 -1.82 7.39
CA HIS A 53 -12.38 -2.11 8.80
C HIS A 53 -11.58 -3.34 9.25
N ARG A 54 -10.67 -3.15 10.22
CA ARG A 54 -10.00 -4.25 10.92
C ARG A 54 -10.17 -4.06 12.43
N PRO A 55 -10.86 -4.97 13.16
CA PRO A 55 -11.18 -4.81 14.58
C PRO A 55 -9.96 -4.65 15.50
N SER A 56 -8.81 -5.25 15.15
CA SER A 56 -7.58 -5.20 15.94
C SER A 56 -6.69 -3.98 15.64
N LEU A 57 -6.93 -3.28 14.53
CA LEU A 57 -6.14 -2.12 14.10
C LEU A 57 -6.75 -0.83 14.65
N ARG A 58 -6.97 -0.76 15.97
CA ARG A 58 -7.42 0.49 16.59
C ARG A 58 -6.26 1.19 17.26
N ARG A 59 -5.50 1.93 16.45
CA ARG A 59 -4.81 3.16 16.82
C ARG A 59 -4.84 4.09 15.61
N TRP A 60 -5.79 5.00 15.62
CA TRP A 60 -5.70 6.28 14.91
C TRP A 60 -5.52 7.34 15.97
#